data_AF-A0A1A9I3A5-F1
#
_entry.id   AF-A0A1A9I3A5-F1
#
_cell.length_a   1.000
_cell.length_b   1.000
_cell.length_c   1.000
_cell.angle_alpha   90.00
_cell.angle_beta   90.00
_cell.angle_gamma   90.00
#
_symmetry.space_group_name_H-M   'P 1'
#
loop_
_entity.id
_entity.type
_entity.pdbx_description
1 polymer ?
#
loop_
_entity_poly.entity_id
_entity_poly.type
_entity_poly.pdbx_seq_one_letter_code
_entity_poly.pdbx_strand_id
1 'polypeptide(L)'
;MLITDYWGNATIHFLLLLGLATFITSFFNSQPNVAYFSTSVLAAIVVSIPLFPLLYLPIFNREFLPNLETVIATYQNEERAWMAKCKKDQPDNRTLLLLFYVLDKAGKVNYLSPNDKCAVLLSRIFGVATKSMRTDLDLVFKKEKREKLDPRGRVEVGKNFNEAFTILETMQFSEGIRLLKELEQKFLQH
;
A
#
# COMPACT_ATOMS: atom_id res chain seq x y z
N MET A 1 16.01 5.69 -12.52
CA MET A 1 16.59 6.54 -13.58
C MET A 1 16.93 7.93 -13.06
N LEU A 2 16.01 8.67 -12.44
CA LEU A 2 16.30 10.04 -11.93
C LEU A 2 17.57 10.14 -11.04
N ILE A 3 17.74 9.22 -10.08
CA ILE A 3 18.93 9.19 -9.20
C ILE A 3 20.21 8.93 -9.99
N THR A 4 20.17 7.95 -10.91
CA THR A 4 21.33 7.57 -11.72
C THR A 4 21.72 8.69 -12.69
N ASP A 5 20.74 9.41 -13.22
CA ASP A 5 20.96 10.50 -14.18
C ASP A 5 21.59 11.72 -13.49
N TYR A 6 21.08 12.09 -12.30
CA TYR A 6 21.62 13.21 -11.52
C TYR A 6 23.06 12.95 -11.04
N TRP A 7 23.31 11.81 -10.40
CA TRP A 7 24.66 11.47 -9.91
C TRP A 7 25.62 11.11 -11.05
N GLY A 8 25.11 10.58 -12.15
CA GLY A 8 25.90 10.33 -13.37
C GLY A 8 26.40 11.63 -13.99
N ASN A 9 25.53 12.62 -14.19
CA ASN A 9 25.93 13.93 -14.68
C ASN A 9 26.91 14.64 -13.73
N ALA A 10 26.70 14.56 -12.42
CA ALA A 10 27.66 15.09 -11.46
C ALA A 10 29.03 14.43 -11.64
N THR A 11 29.08 13.11 -11.69
CA THR A 11 30.32 12.34 -11.87
C THR A 11 31.05 12.71 -13.17
N ILE A 12 30.33 12.89 -14.28
CA ILE A 12 30.90 13.32 -15.56
C ILE A 12 31.53 14.71 -15.44
N HIS A 13 30.85 15.67 -14.81
CA HIS A 13 31.41 17.01 -14.59
C HIS A 13 32.69 16.97 -13.72
N PHE A 14 32.72 16.13 -12.67
CA PHE A 14 33.93 15.92 -11.87
C PHE A 14 35.09 15.33 -12.69
N LEU A 15 34.82 14.35 -13.55
CA LEU A 15 35.82 13.78 -14.45
C LEU A 15 36.33 14.80 -15.47
N LEU A 16 35.44 15.63 -16.01
CA LEU A 16 35.81 16.72 -16.93
C LEU A 16 36.67 17.78 -16.24
N LEU A 17 36.36 18.15 -14.99
CA LEU A 17 37.19 19.07 -14.20
C LEU A 17 38.59 18.50 -13.94
N LEU A 18 38.69 17.21 -13.62
CA LEU A 18 39.97 16.52 -13.43
C LEU A 18 40.78 16.46 -14.74
N GLY A 19 40.12 16.14 -15.86
CA GLY A 19 40.72 16.14 -17.20
C GLY A 19 41.20 17.53 -17.62
N LEU A 20 40.40 18.56 -17.35
CA LEU A 20 40.76 19.95 -17.66
C LEU A 20 41.94 20.43 -16.80
N ALA A 21 41.94 20.11 -15.50
CA ALA A 21 43.03 20.48 -14.60
C ALA A 21 44.36 19.85 -15.06
N THR A 22 44.35 18.54 -15.36
CA THR A 22 45.53 17.81 -15.85
C THR A 22 45.98 18.29 -17.23
N PHE A 23 45.05 18.69 -18.11
CA PHE A 23 45.37 19.27 -19.41
C PHE A 23 46.04 20.64 -19.28
N ILE A 24 45.50 21.55 -18.45
CA ILE A 24 46.06 22.88 -18.24
C ILE A 24 47.47 22.79 -17.64
N THR A 25 47.65 21.96 -16.61
CA THR A 25 48.94 21.84 -15.93
C THR A 25 50.02 21.19 -16.81
N SER A 26 49.63 20.46 -17.86
CA SER A 26 50.53 19.80 -18.80
C SER A 26 51.28 20.79 -19.70
N PHE A 27 50.73 21.98 -19.95
CA PHE A 27 51.41 23.00 -20.75
C PHE A 27 52.58 23.66 -20.03
N PHE A 28 52.60 23.60 -18.69
CA PHE A 28 53.57 24.30 -17.86
C PHE A 28 54.68 23.38 -17.31
N ASN A 29 54.58 22.06 -17.51
CA ASN A 29 55.56 21.08 -17.02
C ASN A 29 56.06 20.17 -18.14
N SER A 30 57.35 20.23 -18.43
CA SER A 30 57.99 19.49 -19.52
C SER A 30 58.24 18.01 -19.22
N GLN A 31 58.08 17.56 -17.96
CA GLN A 31 58.24 16.15 -17.56
C GLN A 31 57.14 15.75 -16.55
N PRO A 32 56.12 14.98 -16.97
CA PRO A 32 55.09 14.51 -16.05
C PRO A 32 55.68 13.48 -15.08
N ASN A 33 55.61 13.76 -13.79
CA ASN A 33 56.03 12.85 -12.71
C ASN A 33 54.87 12.53 -11.76
N VAL A 34 55.06 11.59 -10.84
CA VAL A 34 54.00 11.18 -9.90
C VAL A 34 53.54 12.33 -9.00
N ALA A 35 54.46 13.21 -8.57
CA ALA A 35 54.13 14.36 -7.74
C ALA A 35 53.17 15.34 -8.45
N TYR A 36 53.33 15.51 -9.77
CA TYR A 36 52.49 16.36 -10.62
C TYR A 36 51.04 15.86 -10.73
N PHE A 37 50.84 14.55 -10.86
CA PHE A 37 49.48 14.00 -10.89
C PHE A 37 48.79 14.17 -9.53
N SER A 38 49.53 13.95 -8.44
CA SER A 38 49.03 14.14 -7.09
C SER A 38 48.60 15.59 -6.80
N THR A 39 49.37 16.59 -7.26
CA THR A 39 49.00 18.00 -7.09
C THR A 39 47.81 18.40 -7.94
N SER A 40 47.68 17.88 -9.16
CA SER A 40 46.53 18.14 -10.03
C SER A 40 45.24 17.55 -9.46
N VAL A 41 45.29 16.35 -8.89
CA VAL A 41 44.15 15.72 -8.19
C VAL A 41 43.75 16.54 -6.96
N LEU A 42 44.72 16.95 -6.13
CA LEU A 42 44.46 17.79 -4.95
C LEU A 42 43.82 19.12 -5.34
N ALA A 43 44.31 19.78 -6.39
CA ALA A 43 43.74 21.02 -6.90
C ALA A 43 42.29 20.83 -7.38
N ALA A 44 42.00 19.74 -8.11
CA ALA A 44 40.64 19.43 -8.55
C ALA A 44 39.69 19.18 -7.38
N ILE A 45 40.13 18.49 -6.32
CA ILE A 45 39.35 18.29 -5.08
C ILE A 45 39.06 19.64 -4.42
N VAL A 46 40.07 20.49 -4.26
CA VAL A 46 39.92 21.81 -3.62
C VAL A 46 38.95 22.69 -4.41
N VAL A 47 39.02 22.70 -5.73
CA VAL A 47 38.09 23.46 -6.60
C VAL A 47 36.67 22.89 -6.55
N SER A 48 36.54 21.59 -6.32
CA SER A 48 35.23 20.95 -6.24
C SER A 48 34.45 21.30 -4.97
N ILE A 49 35.15 21.58 -3.86
CA ILE A 49 34.53 21.94 -2.57
C ILE A 49 33.61 23.15 -2.70
N PRO A 50 34.01 24.30 -3.29
CA PRO A 50 33.11 25.42 -3.49
C PRO A 50 32.10 25.21 -4.64
N LEU A 51 32.41 24.39 -5.64
CA LEU A 51 31.46 24.09 -6.72
C LEU A 51 30.25 23.29 -6.23
N PHE A 52 30.42 22.43 -5.22
CA PHE A 52 29.34 21.66 -4.63
C PHE A 52 28.17 22.53 -4.10
N PRO A 53 28.38 23.45 -3.13
CA PRO A 53 27.30 24.30 -2.63
C PRO A 53 26.85 25.37 -3.64
N LEU A 54 27.68 25.78 -4.61
CA LEU A 54 27.34 26.85 -5.55
C LEU A 54 26.58 26.36 -6.79
N LEU A 55 26.85 25.13 -7.25
CA LEU A 55 26.29 24.61 -8.50
C LEU A 55 25.40 23.40 -8.22
N TYR A 56 25.94 22.38 -7.56
CA TYR A 56 25.24 21.11 -7.39
C TYR A 56 24.10 21.20 -6.39
N LEU A 57 24.30 21.89 -5.26
CA LEU A 57 23.25 22.03 -4.26
C LEU A 57 22.03 22.82 -4.78
N PRO A 58 22.18 23.94 -5.51
CA PRO A 58 21.05 24.60 -6.15
C PRO A 58 20.34 23.75 -7.21
N ILE A 59 21.07 23.03 -8.07
CA ILE A 59 20.49 22.15 -9.09
C ILE A 59 19.74 20.99 -8.42
N PHE A 60 20.32 20.40 -7.37
CA PHE A 60 19.66 19.37 -6.56
C PHE A 60 18.31 19.87 -6.02
N ASN A 61 18.31 21.05 -5.42
CA ASN A 61 17.12 21.60 -4.79
C ASN A 61 16.06 22.10 -5.79
N ARG A 62 16.48 22.60 -6.96
CA ARG A 62 15.56 23.19 -7.95
C ARG A 62 15.03 22.20 -8.98
N GLU A 63 15.80 21.17 -9.30
CA GLU A 63 15.45 20.26 -10.40
C GLU A 63 15.27 18.83 -9.90
N PHE A 64 16.24 18.29 -9.17
CA PHE A 64 16.18 16.90 -8.75
C PHE A 64 15.10 16.64 -7.70
N LEU A 65 15.07 17.42 -6.61
CA LEU A 65 14.11 17.24 -5.54
C LEU A 65 12.66 17.36 -6.00
N PRO A 66 12.24 18.40 -6.75
CA PRO A 66 10.85 18.52 -7.19
C PRO A 66 10.42 17.38 -8.11
N ASN A 67 11.31 16.90 -8.98
CA ASN A 67 11.04 15.76 -9.85
C ASN A 67 10.92 14.46 -9.04
N LEU A 68 11.78 14.26 -8.04
CA LEU A 68 11.70 13.11 -7.14
C LEU A 68 10.38 13.13 -6.35
N GLU A 69 10.01 14.27 -5.79
CA GLU A 69 8.74 14.46 -5.07
C GLU A 69 7.54 14.19 -5.97
N THR A 70 7.58 14.64 -7.23
CA THR A 70 6.51 14.38 -8.22
C THR A 70 6.38 12.88 -8.51
N VAL A 71 7.49 12.18 -8.71
CA VAL A 71 7.48 10.73 -8.94
C VAL A 71 6.94 9.98 -7.72
N ILE A 72 7.38 10.36 -6.51
CA ILE A 72 6.88 9.78 -5.26
C ILE A 72 5.36 10.03 -5.12
N ALA A 73 4.91 11.26 -5.36
CA ALA A 73 3.50 11.61 -5.27
C ALA A 73 2.65 10.85 -6.30
N THR A 74 3.15 10.69 -7.52
CA THR A 74 2.49 9.92 -8.58
C THR A 74 2.36 8.46 -8.17
N TYR A 75 3.45 7.83 -7.73
CA TYR A 75 3.44 6.45 -7.27
C TYR A 75 2.48 6.25 -6.09
N GLN A 76 2.53 7.13 -5.08
CA GLN A 76 1.62 7.05 -3.93
C GLN A 76 0.15 7.22 -4.34
N ASN A 77 -0.13 8.07 -5.33
CA ASN A 77 -1.49 8.24 -5.85
C ASN A 77 -1.97 7.01 -6.61
N GLU A 78 -1.11 6.40 -7.43
CA GLU A 78 -1.41 5.15 -8.13
C GLU A 78 -1.65 4.00 -7.15
N GLU A 79 -0.80 3.86 -6.13
CA GLU A 79 -0.96 2.87 -5.06
C GLU A 79 -2.29 3.06 -4.31
N ARG A 80 -2.63 4.30 -3.94
CA ARG A 80 -3.92 4.61 -3.29
C ARG A 80 -5.10 4.30 -4.21
N ALA A 81 -4.99 4.63 -5.50
CA ALA A 81 -6.04 4.34 -6.47
C ALA A 81 -6.24 2.83 -6.66
N TRP A 82 -5.16 2.07 -6.73
CA TRP A 82 -5.20 0.62 -6.79
C TRP A 82 -5.82 0.02 -5.52
N MET A 83 -5.40 0.46 -4.33
CA MET A 83 -5.99 0.03 -3.06
C MET A 83 -7.48 0.37 -2.97
N ALA A 84 -7.89 1.55 -3.45
CA ALA A 84 -9.30 1.95 -3.50
C ALA A 84 -10.11 1.07 -4.46
N LYS A 85 -9.53 0.69 -5.61
CA LYS A 85 -10.12 -0.26 -6.54
C LYS A 85 -10.28 -1.65 -5.89
N CYS A 86 -9.21 -2.18 -5.29
CA CYS A 86 -9.27 -3.46 -4.57
C CYS A 86 -10.32 -3.46 -3.46
N LYS A 87 -10.41 -2.37 -2.69
CA LYS A 87 -11.45 -2.22 -1.66
C LYS A 87 -12.86 -2.18 -2.23
N LYS A 88 -13.04 -1.57 -3.42
CA LYS A 88 -14.34 -1.52 -4.10
C LYS A 88 -14.76 -2.90 -4.64
N ASP A 89 -13.80 -3.69 -5.09
CA ASP A 89 -14.04 -5.03 -5.64
C ASP A 89 -14.20 -6.10 -4.54
N GLN A 90 -13.75 -5.81 -3.31
CA GLN A 90 -13.92 -6.69 -2.17
C GLN A 90 -15.37 -6.63 -1.63
N PRO A 91 -16.01 -7.78 -1.32
CA PRO A 91 -17.30 -7.79 -0.66
C PRO A 91 -17.25 -7.07 0.70
N ASP A 92 -18.39 -6.50 1.10
CA ASP A 92 -18.49 -5.85 2.41
C ASP A 92 -18.16 -6.83 3.56
N ASN A 93 -17.64 -6.30 4.67
CA ASN A 93 -17.19 -7.12 5.79
C ASN A 93 -18.28 -8.04 6.35
N ARG A 94 -19.54 -7.58 6.34
CA ARG A 94 -20.67 -8.40 6.78
C ARG A 94 -20.95 -9.51 5.77
N THR A 95 -20.85 -9.22 4.47
CA THR A 95 -20.93 -10.24 3.41
C THR A 95 -19.85 -11.31 3.61
N LEU A 96 -18.61 -10.91 3.89
CA LEU A 96 -17.50 -11.83 4.21
C LEU A 96 -17.78 -12.65 5.46
N LEU A 97 -18.35 -12.04 6.50
CA LEU A 97 -18.76 -12.75 7.71
C LEU A 97 -19.86 -13.80 7.44
N LEU A 98 -20.85 -13.46 6.61
CA LEU A 98 -21.91 -14.38 6.20
C LEU A 98 -21.35 -15.57 5.40
N LEU A 99 -20.42 -15.32 4.48
CA LEU A 99 -19.72 -16.38 3.75
C LEU A 99 -18.92 -17.27 4.70
N PHE A 100 -18.18 -16.67 5.63
CA PHE A 100 -17.42 -17.43 6.62
C PHE A 100 -18.35 -18.24 7.55
N TYR A 101 -19.52 -17.72 7.89
CA TYR A 101 -20.55 -18.46 8.63
C TYR A 101 -21.02 -19.70 7.87
N VAL A 102 -21.30 -19.55 6.59
CA VAL A 102 -21.71 -20.66 5.74
C VAL A 102 -20.62 -21.72 5.66
N LEU A 103 -19.36 -21.32 5.46
CA LEU A 103 -18.22 -22.23 5.40
C LEU A 103 -17.97 -22.94 6.74
N ASP A 104 -18.05 -22.21 7.86
CA ASP A 104 -17.90 -22.77 9.21
C ASP A 104 -18.96 -23.85 9.51
N LYS A 105 -20.21 -23.59 9.11
CA LYS A 105 -21.34 -24.51 9.31
C LYS A 105 -21.30 -25.70 8.37
N ALA A 106 -21.01 -25.48 7.09
CA ALA A 106 -20.88 -26.57 6.12
C ALA A 106 -19.70 -27.49 6.46
N GLY A 107 -18.58 -26.92 6.92
CA GLY A 107 -17.42 -27.66 7.39
C GLY A 107 -17.61 -28.33 8.76
N LYS A 108 -18.75 -28.11 9.42
CA LYS A 108 -19.06 -28.60 10.78
C LYS A 108 -18.02 -28.21 11.84
N VAL A 109 -17.24 -27.16 11.59
CA VAL A 109 -16.19 -26.68 12.48
C VAL A 109 -16.81 -26.00 13.70
N ASN A 110 -17.90 -25.24 13.50
CA ASN A 110 -18.64 -24.54 14.55
C ASN A 110 -17.77 -23.61 15.40
N TYR A 111 -16.77 -22.99 14.79
CA TYR A 111 -15.84 -22.08 15.45
C TYR A 111 -16.50 -20.75 15.81
N LEU A 112 -17.39 -20.25 14.94
CA LEU A 112 -17.95 -18.92 15.10
C LEU A 112 -18.79 -18.79 16.37
N SER A 113 -18.45 -17.79 17.17
CA SER A 113 -19.17 -17.42 18.38
C SER A 113 -19.06 -15.90 18.63
N PRO A 114 -20.07 -15.26 19.24
CA PRO A 114 -20.06 -13.82 19.49
C PRO A 114 -19.20 -13.47 20.71
N ASN A 115 -17.89 -13.74 20.63
CA ASN A 115 -16.91 -13.43 21.67
C ASN A 115 -15.71 -12.64 21.11
N ASP A 116 -14.93 -12.05 22.02
CA ASP A 116 -13.79 -11.21 21.65
C ASP A 116 -12.68 -11.97 20.93
N LYS A 117 -12.49 -13.26 21.24
CA LYS A 117 -11.47 -14.09 20.57
C LYS A 117 -11.78 -14.25 19.08
N CYS A 118 -13.04 -14.57 18.76
CA CYS A 118 -13.52 -14.72 17.40
C CYS A 118 -13.47 -13.38 16.65
N ALA A 119 -13.89 -12.29 17.30
CA ALA A 119 -13.82 -10.95 16.71
C ALA A 119 -12.38 -10.52 16.39
N VAL A 120 -11.41 -10.85 17.25
CA VAL A 120 -9.98 -10.57 17.02
C VAL A 120 -9.41 -11.43 15.89
N LEU A 121 -9.84 -12.69 15.77
CA LEU A 121 -9.38 -13.53 14.66
C LEU A 121 -9.91 -13.00 13.32
N LEU A 122 -11.22 -12.77 13.23
CA LEU A 122 -11.85 -12.29 12.00
C LEU A 122 -11.37 -10.89 11.63
N SER A 123 -11.08 -10.04 12.61
CA SER A 123 -10.51 -8.72 12.34
C SER A 123 -9.13 -8.79 11.69
N ARG A 124 -8.31 -9.79 12.06
CA ARG A 124 -7.03 -10.07 11.41
C ARG A 124 -7.20 -10.68 10.02
N ILE A 125 -8.17 -11.57 9.82
CA ILE A 125 -8.42 -12.22 8.52
C ILE A 125 -8.95 -11.22 7.51
N PHE A 126 -9.90 -10.36 7.90
CA PHE A 126 -10.57 -9.43 6.98
C PHE A 126 -9.91 -8.04 6.94
N GLY A 127 -8.92 -7.76 7.80
CA GLY A 127 -8.21 -6.47 7.81
C GLY A 127 -9.06 -5.30 8.31
N VAL A 128 -9.88 -5.53 9.34
CA VAL A 128 -10.92 -4.59 9.81
C VAL A 128 -10.80 -4.32 11.30
N ALA A 129 -11.50 -3.30 11.81
CA ALA A 129 -11.50 -3.02 13.23
C ALA A 129 -12.23 -4.11 14.03
N THR A 130 -11.60 -4.61 15.11
CA THR A 130 -12.19 -5.61 16.01
C THR A 130 -13.57 -5.21 16.55
N LYS A 131 -13.76 -3.91 16.85
CA LYS A 131 -15.06 -3.38 17.30
C LYS A 131 -16.15 -3.57 16.25
N SER A 132 -15.84 -3.32 14.97
CA SER A 132 -16.79 -3.52 13.86
C SER A 132 -17.18 -4.99 13.76
N MET A 133 -16.20 -5.91 13.78
CA MET A 133 -16.47 -7.34 13.66
C MET A 133 -17.25 -7.89 14.84
N ARG A 134 -17.00 -7.38 16.04
CA ARG A 134 -17.82 -7.72 17.21
C ARG A 134 -19.27 -7.31 17.02
N THR A 135 -19.52 -6.13 16.45
CA THR A 135 -20.89 -5.68 16.13
C THR A 135 -21.55 -6.57 15.08
N ASP A 136 -20.85 -6.93 14.01
CA ASP A 136 -21.42 -7.80 12.96
C ASP A 136 -21.65 -9.23 13.46
N LEU A 137 -20.72 -9.79 14.26
CA LEU A 137 -20.93 -11.08 14.95
C LEU A 137 -22.13 -11.04 15.88
N ASP A 138 -22.26 -9.98 16.66
CA ASP A 138 -23.40 -9.79 17.55
C ASP A 138 -24.72 -9.75 16.76
N LEU A 139 -24.77 -9.14 15.58
CA LEU A 139 -25.95 -9.15 14.72
C LEU A 139 -26.28 -10.57 14.19
N VAL A 140 -25.27 -11.34 13.79
CA VAL A 140 -25.45 -12.71 13.29
C VAL A 140 -25.98 -13.65 14.37
N PHE A 141 -25.51 -13.51 15.62
CA PHE A 141 -25.82 -14.48 16.68
C PHE A 141 -26.85 -14.00 17.72
N LYS A 142 -26.96 -12.69 18.00
CA LYS A 142 -27.81 -12.16 19.07
C LYS A 142 -29.10 -11.55 18.53
N LYS A 143 -30.23 -12.13 18.93
CA LYS A 143 -31.57 -11.68 18.55
C LYS A 143 -31.86 -10.24 18.99
N GLU A 144 -31.51 -9.87 20.21
CA GLU A 144 -31.72 -8.52 20.75
C GLU A 144 -31.05 -7.40 19.93
N LYS A 145 -30.01 -7.73 19.17
CA LYS A 145 -29.29 -6.78 18.33
C LYS A 145 -29.97 -6.64 16.98
N ARG A 146 -30.56 -7.71 16.46
CA ARG A 146 -31.37 -7.69 15.23
C ARG A 146 -32.66 -6.90 15.40
N GLU A 147 -33.33 -7.06 16.53
CA GLU A 147 -34.57 -6.32 16.83
C GLU A 147 -34.36 -4.81 16.91
N LYS A 148 -33.17 -4.37 17.34
CA LYS A 148 -32.77 -2.97 17.45
C LYS A 148 -32.27 -2.36 16.13
N LEU A 149 -32.25 -3.13 15.04
CA LEU A 149 -31.90 -2.60 13.72
C LEU A 149 -32.98 -1.62 13.25
N ASP A 150 -32.54 -0.42 12.93
CA ASP A 150 -33.36 0.57 12.28
C ASP A 150 -33.70 0.14 10.84
N PRO A 151 -34.73 0.76 10.21
CA PRO A 151 -35.15 0.39 8.87
C PRO A 151 -34.03 0.44 7.82
N ARG A 152 -33.10 1.41 7.93
CA ARG A 152 -31.96 1.51 7.00
C ARG A 152 -30.97 0.39 7.23
N GLY A 153 -30.65 0.07 8.49
CA GLY A 153 -29.81 -1.07 8.85
C GLY A 153 -30.37 -2.40 8.33
N ARG A 154 -31.69 -2.61 8.36
CA ARG A 154 -32.33 -3.81 7.80
C ARG A 154 -32.14 -3.93 6.28
N VAL A 155 -32.28 -2.82 5.55
CA VAL A 155 -32.04 -2.78 4.09
C VAL A 155 -30.57 -3.10 3.77
N GLU A 156 -29.63 -2.54 4.54
CA GLU A 156 -28.20 -2.80 4.35
C GLU A 156 -27.86 -4.27 4.59
N VAL A 157 -28.37 -4.86 5.68
CA VAL A 157 -28.21 -6.29 5.95
C VAL A 157 -28.80 -7.14 4.82
N GLY A 158 -29.99 -6.80 4.32
CA GLY A 158 -30.58 -7.51 3.16
C GLY A 158 -29.70 -7.44 1.91
N LYS A 159 -29.06 -6.30 1.66
CA LYS A 159 -28.07 -6.16 0.58
C LYS A 159 -26.87 -7.10 0.78
N ASN A 160 -26.35 -7.21 2.01
CA ASN A 160 -25.26 -8.13 2.32
C ASN A 160 -25.64 -9.60 2.10
N PHE A 161 -26.86 -10.00 2.45
CA PHE A 161 -27.38 -11.36 2.17
C PHE A 161 -27.46 -11.63 0.67
N ASN A 162 -28.03 -10.71 -0.12
CA ASN A 162 -28.13 -10.85 -1.58
C ASN A 162 -26.75 -10.96 -2.26
N GLU A 163 -25.77 -10.17 -1.80
CA GLU A 163 -24.40 -10.27 -2.29
C GLU A 163 -23.78 -11.64 -1.96
N ALA A 164 -23.95 -12.12 -0.71
CA ALA A 164 -23.47 -13.44 -0.31
C ALA A 164 -24.15 -14.59 -1.09
N PHE A 165 -25.45 -14.48 -1.39
CA PHE A 165 -26.15 -15.43 -2.27
C PHE A 165 -25.55 -15.46 -3.66
N THR A 166 -25.33 -14.28 -4.26
CA THR A 166 -24.74 -14.17 -5.62
C THR A 166 -23.38 -14.87 -5.69
N ILE A 167 -22.55 -14.71 -4.65
CA ILE A 167 -21.24 -15.38 -4.56
C ILE A 167 -21.40 -16.89 -4.44
N LEU A 168 -22.28 -17.38 -3.56
CA LEU A 168 -22.52 -18.81 -3.36
C LEU A 168 -23.13 -19.48 -4.59
N GLU A 169 -24.00 -18.79 -5.32
CA GLU A 169 -24.56 -19.22 -6.61
C GLU A 169 -23.48 -19.33 -7.69
N THR A 170 -22.59 -18.33 -7.76
CA THR A 170 -21.44 -18.34 -8.68
C THR A 170 -20.50 -19.50 -8.37
N MET A 171 -20.30 -19.82 -7.08
CA MET A 171 -19.54 -20.99 -6.63
C MET A 171 -20.29 -22.33 -6.82
N GLN A 172 -21.55 -22.30 -7.26
CA GLN A 172 -22.44 -23.45 -7.35
C GLN A 172 -22.59 -24.22 -6.01
N PHE A 173 -22.49 -23.49 -4.88
CA PHE A 173 -22.49 -24.10 -3.56
C PHE A 173 -23.89 -24.18 -2.95
N SER A 174 -24.67 -25.15 -3.42
CA SER A 174 -26.09 -25.35 -3.06
C SER A 174 -26.35 -25.50 -1.56
N GLU A 175 -25.51 -26.27 -0.86
CA GLU A 175 -25.60 -26.44 0.60
C GLU A 175 -25.34 -25.12 1.32
N GLY A 176 -24.40 -24.32 0.83
CA GLY A 176 -24.14 -23.00 1.39
C GLY A 176 -25.32 -22.04 1.23
N ILE A 177 -25.99 -22.07 0.07
CA ILE A 177 -27.21 -21.29 -0.17
C ILE A 177 -28.31 -21.69 0.81
N ARG A 178 -28.49 -23.00 1.07
CA ARG A 178 -29.47 -23.49 2.05
C ARG A 178 -29.18 -22.94 3.45
N LEU A 179 -27.93 -23.05 3.91
CA LEU A 179 -27.49 -22.55 5.23
C LEU A 179 -27.68 -21.03 5.35
N LEU A 180 -27.38 -20.28 4.29
CA LEU A 180 -27.56 -18.83 4.30
C LEU A 180 -29.05 -18.43 4.33
N LYS A 181 -29.93 -19.14 3.62
CA LYS A 181 -31.39 -18.94 3.69
C LYS A 181 -31.94 -19.19 5.09
N GLU A 182 -31.48 -20.22 5.78
CA GLU A 182 -31.87 -20.48 7.16
C GLU A 182 -31.44 -19.36 8.11
N LEU A 183 -30.27 -18.77 7.88
CA LEU A 183 -29.81 -17.62 8.65
C LEU A 183 -30.65 -16.38 8.32
N GLU A 184 -30.90 -16.09 7.05
CA GLU A 184 -31.72 -14.95 6.62
C GLU A 184 -33.14 -15.01 7.21
N GLN A 185 -33.77 -16.20 7.23
CA GLN A 185 -35.07 -16.38 7.87
C GLN A 185 -35.06 -16.00 9.35
N LYS A 186 -33.95 -16.25 10.08
CA LYS A 186 -33.80 -15.82 11.48
C LYS A 186 -33.62 -14.31 11.63
N PHE A 187 -33.25 -13.62 10.57
CA PHE A 187 -33.21 -12.16 10.51
C PHE A 187 -34.58 -11.55 10.16
N LEU A 188 -35.42 -12.27 9.40
CA LEU A 188 -36.74 -11.82 8.96
C LEU A 188 -37.88 -12.22 9.90
N GLN A 189 -37.73 -13.27 10.69
CA GLN A 189 -38.70 -13.67 11.71
C GLN A 189 -38.62 -12.72 12.93
N HIS A 190 -38.90 -11.42 12.75
CA HIS A 190 -39.31 -10.41 13.75
C HIS A 190 -39.79 -9.13 13.07
#